data_AF-A0A3C0L3I1-F1
#
_entry.id   AF-A0A3C0L3I1-F1
#
_cell.length_a   1.000
_cell.length_b   1.000
_cell.length_c   1.000
_cell.angle_alpha   90.00
_cell.angle_beta   90.00
_cell.angle_gamma   90.00
#
_symmetry.space_group_name_H-M   'P 1'
#
loop_
_entity.id
_entity.type
_entity.pdbx_description
1 polymer ?
#
loop_
_entity_poly.entity_id
_entity_poly.type
_entity_poly.pdbx_seq_one_letter_code
_entity_poly.pdbx_strand_id
1 'polypeptide(L)'
;MFHMVLTDGLLVIRHLFGFSGDSLTSGAVSGGANRGSSEAIATYLKDADSQLDIDGDGEAKPLTDGLLLIRYLFGFSGESLISGAIGTEATRKTAQEVEAYIQDRVPAQ
;
A
#
# COMPACT_ATOMS: atom_id res chain seq x y z
N MET A 1 4.67 -14.67 -12.65
CA MET A 1 3.61 -13.64 -12.49
C MET A 1 3.52 -13.13 -11.03
N PHE A 2 4.61 -13.15 -10.26
CA PHE A 2 4.64 -12.72 -8.83
C PHE A 2 5.25 -11.32 -8.62
N HIS A 3 5.88 -10.75 -9.65
CA HIS A 3 6.74 -9.58 -9.49
C HIS A 3 5.98 -8.25 -9.44
N MET A 4 4.77 -8.16 -9.99
CA MET A 4 4.09 -6.86 -10.13
C MET A 4 3.52 -6.35 -8.80
N VAL A 5 2.92 -7.21 -7.98
CA VAL A 5 2.25 -6.80 -6.73
C VAL A 5 3.23 -6.34 -5.65
N LEU A 6 4.38 -6.99 -5.53
CA LEU A 6 5.44 -6.58 -4.58
C LEU A 6 6.10 -5.27 -5.00
N THR A 7 6.30 -5.09 -6.30
CA THR A 7 6.82 -3.84 -6.85
C THR A 7 5.83 -2.68 -6.66
N ASP A 8 4.53 -2.91 -6.86
CA ASP A 8 3.49 -1.91 -6.60
C ASP A 8 3.40 -1.57 -5.10
N GLY A 9 3.47 -2.57 -4.22
CA GLY A 9 3.51 -2.35 -2.77
C GLY A 9 4.71 -1.50 -2.32
N LEU A 10 5.87 -1.67 -2.97
CA LEU A 10 7.05 -0.83 -2.72
C LEU A 10 6.81 0.63 -3.14
N LEU A 11 6.15 0.87 -4.28
CA LEU A 11 5.79 2.22 -4.72
C LEU A 11 4.82 2.90 -3.74
N VAL A 12 3.80 2.16 -3.27
CA VAL A 12 2.83 2.64 -2.27
C VAL A 12 3.54 3.07 -0.98
N ILE A 13 4.40 2.22 -0.42
CA ILE A 13 5.10 2.53 0.84
C ILE A 13 6.00 3.75 0.70
N ARG A 14 6.76 3.83 -0.41
CA ARG A 14 7.61 5.00 -0.68
C ARG A 14 6.79 6.29 -0.77
N HIS A 15 5.63 6.23 -1.42
CA HIS A 15 4.70 7.35 -1.49
C HIS A 15 4.19 7.77 -0.10
N LEU A 16 3.76 6.82 0.74
CA LEU A 16 3.30 7.11 2.11
C LEU A 16 4.41 7.71 2.99
N PHE A 17 5.68 7.39 2.74
CA PHE A 17 6.83 8.04 3.37
C PHE A 17 7.21 9.40 2.74
N GLY A 18 6.47 9.87 1.74
CA GLY A 18 6.69 11.15 1.06
C GLY A 18 7.81 11.15 0.02
N PHE A 19 8.28 9.98 -0.42
CA PHE A 19 9.32 9.90 -1.45
C PHE A 19 8.77 10.28 -2.83
N SER A 20 9.63 10.92 -3.62
CA SER A 20 9.32 11.43 -4.97
C SER A 20 10.54 11.37 -5.89
N GLY A 21 10.38 11.67 -7.17
CA GLY A 21 11.47 11.58 -8.16
C GLY A 21 12.08 10.17 -8.21
N ASP A 22 13.41 10.11 -8.35
CA ASP A 22 14.15 8.83 -8.40
C ASP A 22 13.95 7.97 -7.15
N SER A 23 13.79 8.58 -5.98
CA SER A 23 13.58 7.84 -4.72
C SER A 23 12.25 7.08 -4.68
N LEU A 24 11.25 7.54 -5.45
CA LEU A 24 9.99 6.84 -5.62
C LEU A 24 10.16 5.63 -6.54
N THR A 25 10.82 5.80 -7.68
CA THR A 25 10.75 4.83 -8.79
C THR A 25 11.95 3.90 -8.93
N SER A 26 13.10 4.23 -8.34
CA SER A 26 14.36 3.49 -8.53
C SER A 26 14.23 2.02 -8.10
N GLY A 27 14.51 1.10 -9.03
CA GLY A 27 14.40 -0.35 -8.84
C GLY A 27 12.95 -0.87 -8.72
N ALA A 28 11.95 0.00 -8.85
CA ALA A 28 10.53 -0.33 -8.72
C ALA A 28 9.72 -0.10 -10.00
N VAL A 29 10.34 0.41 -11.08
CA VAL A 29 9.66 0.65 -12.35
C VAL A 29 10.50 0.05 -13.47
N SER A 30 9.89 -0.80 -14.30
CA SER A 30 10.55 -1.36 -15.49
C SER A 30 10.45 -0.41 -16.67
N GLY A 31 11.39 -0.48 -17.63
CA GLY A 31 11.41 0.37 -18.82
C GLY A 31 10.19 0.23 -19.75
N GLY A 32 9.35 -0.79 -19.57
CA GLY A 32 8.09 -1.00 -20.31
C GLY A 32 6.83 -0.59 -19.54
N ALA A 33 6.95 0.12 -18.42
CA ALA A 33 5.79 0.50 -17.61
C ALA A 33 4.90 1.53 -18.33
N ASN A 34 3.58 1.30 -18.33
CA ASN A 34 2.59 2.25 -18.87
C ASN A 34 2.62 3.62 -18.16
N ARG A 35 3.07 3.66 -16.90
CA ARG A 35 3.46 4.88 -16.17
C ARG A 35 4.91 4.76 -15.75
N GLY A 36 5.80 5.34 -16.56
CA GLY A 36 7.24 5.27 -16.32
C GLY A 36 7.82 6.43 -15.50
N SER A 37 7.18 7.61 -15.51
CA SER A 37 7.71 8.79 -14.81
C SER A 37 7.30 8.83 -13.34
N SER A 38 8.19 9.34 -12.49
CA SER A 38 7.95 9.55 -11.07
C SER A 38 6.74 10.45 -10.81
N GLU A 39 6.53 11.46 -11.64
CA GLU A 39 5.44 12.41 -11.50
C GLU A 39 4.10 11.73 -11.79
N ALA A 40 4.03 10.93 -12.85
CA ALA A 40 2.81 10.21 -13.20
C ALA A 40 2.43 9.17 -12.14
N ILE A 41 3.42 8.51 -11.54
CA ILE A 41 3.21 7.56 -10.44
C ILE A 41 2.77 8.30 -9.18
N ALA A 42 3.43 9.40 -8.82
CA ALA A 42 3.06 10.19 -7.65
C ALA A 42 1.64 10.74 -7.73
N THR A 43 1.24 11.27 -8.91
CA THR A 43 -0.14 11.71 -9.14
C THR A 43 -1.12 10.55 -9.01
N TYR A 44 -0.82 9.40 -9.63
CA TYR A 44 -1.69 8.24 -9.55
C TYR A 44 -1.90 7.74 -8.11
N LEU A 45 -0.83 7.69 -7.31
CA LEU A 45 -0.90 7.27 -5.91
C LEU A 45 -1.65 8.30 -5.05
N LYS A 46 -1.43 9.60 -5.31
CA LYS A 46 -2.15 10.68 -4.63
C LYS A 46 -3.65 10.67 -4.94
N ASP A 47 -4.04 10.37 -6.18
CA ASP A 47 -5.46 10.23 -6.53
C ASP A 47 -6.10 9.00 -5.86
N ALA A 48 -5.27 8.02 -5.49
CA ALA A 48 -5.67 6.82 -4.76
C ALA A 48 -5.53 6.93 -3.23
N ASP A 49 -5.17 8.09 -2.68
CA ASP A 49 -4.83 8.26 -1.25
C ASP A 49 -5.93 7.74 -0.31
N SER A 50 -7.19 8.06 -0.61
CA SER A 50 -8.36 7.53 0.13
C SER A 50 -8.49 6.00 0.10
N GLN A 51 -7.95 5.35 -0.94
CA GLN A 51 -7.93 3.89 -1.06
C GLN A 51 -6.74 3.28 -0.32
N LEU A 52 -5.70 4.06 -0.07
CA LEU A 52 -4.54 3.68 0.72
C LEU A 52 -4.79 3.77 2.23
N ASP A 53 -5.87 4.42 2.67
CA ASP A 53 -6.38 4.38 4.04
C ASP A 53 -7.02 3.01 4.33
N ILE A 54 -6.18 2.06 4.74
CA ILE A 54 -6.50 0.65 4.99
C ILE A 54 -7.13 0.46 6.37
N ASP A 55 -6.66 1.14 7.41
CA ASP A 55 -7.26 1.04 8.75
C ASP A 55 -8.51 1.93 8.92
N GLY A 56 -8.75 2.84 7.99
CA GLY A 56 -10.00 3.56 7.83
C GLY A 56 -10.12 4.75 8.77
N ASP A 57 -9.02 5.36 9.17
CA ASP A 57 -9.03 6.55 10.04
C ASP A 57 -9.11 7.89 9.28
N GLY A 58 -9.17 7.82 7.95
CA GLY A 58 -9.26 8.99 7.07
C GLY A 58 -7.91 9.54 6.63
N GLU A 59 -6.79 8.95 7.08
CA GLU A 59 -5.44 9.35 6.68
C GLU A 59 -4.62 8.14 6.22
N ALA A 60 -4.15 8.16 4.97
CA ALA A 60 -3.19 7.16 4.53
C ALA A 60 -1.81 7.42 5.15
N LYS A 61 -1.36 6.53 6.04
CA LYS A 61 -0.11 6.66 6.79
C LYS A 61 0.82 5.47 6.59
N PRO A 62 2.15 5.71 6.60
CA PRO A 62 3.12 4.65 6.30
C PRO A 62 3.19 3.57 7.38
N LEU A 63 3.00 3.92 8.66
CA LEU A 63 3.19 2.99 9.78
C LEU A 63 1.93 2.24 10.21
N THR A 64 0.76 2.66 9.73
CA THR A 64 -0.50 1.95 9.90
C THR A 64 -0.84 1.23 8.60
N ASP A 65 -1.18 1.99 7.56
CA ASP A 65 -1.68 1.43 6.30
C ASP A 65 -0.59 0.76 5.47
N GLY A 66 0.54 1.44 5.29
CA GLY A 66 1.68 0.88 4.57
C GLY A 66 2.19 -0.42 5.20
N LEU A 67 2.16 -0.51 6.54
CA LEU A 67 2.54 -1.70 7.29
C LEU A 67 1.52 -2.83 7.14
N LEU A 68 0.21 -2.54 7.15
CA LEU A 68 -0.83 -3.53 6.89
C LEU A 68 -0.70 -4.09 5.46
N LEU A 69 -0.51 -3.21 4.47
CA LEU A 69 -0.32 -3.62 3.08
C LEU A 69 0.90 -4.53 2.91
N ILE A 70 2.07 -4.16 3.44
CA ILE A 70 3.28 -4.99 3.26
C ILE A 70 3.14 -6.34 3.93
N ARG A 71 2.53 -6.40 5.13
CA ARG A 71 2.26 -7.67 5.82
C ARG A 71 1.35 -8.54 4.98
N TYR A 72 0.25 -7.99 4.48
CA TYR A 72 -0.66 -8.73 3.60
C TYR A 72 0.05 -9.25 2.34
N LEU A 73 0.85 -8.43 1.66
CA LEU A 73 1.57 -8.82 0.44
C LEU A 73 2.63 -9.91 0.68
N PHE A 74 3.15 -10.01 1.91
CA PHE A 74 4.04 -11.09 2.34
C PHE A 74 3.29 -12.33 2.90
N GLY A 75 1.96 -12.35 2.81
CA GLY A 75 1.13 -13.49 3.19
C GLY A 75 0.79 -13.56 4.68
N PHE A 76 1.00 -12.48 5.44
CA PHE A 76 0.55 -12.41 6.83
C PHE A 76 -0.96 -12.22 6.89
N SER A 77 -1.60 -12.84 7.88
CA SER A 77 -3.05 -12.81 8.13
C SER A 77 -3.35 -12.86 9.62
N GLY A 78 -4.62 -12.64 10.00
CA GLY A 78 -5.04 -12.70 11.41
C GLY A 78 -4.27 -11.71 12.30
N GLU A 79 -3.95 -12.11 13.53
CA GLU A 79 -3.21 -11.25 14.47
C GLU A 79 -1.85 -10.78 13.92
N SER A 80 -1.18 -11.61 13.13
CA SER A 80 0.13 -11.28 12.55
C SER A 80 0.06 -10.15 11.52
N LEU A 81 -1.11 -9.94 10.90
CA LEU A 81 -1.38 -8.82 10.02
C LEU A 81 -1.57 -7.53 10.83
N ILE A 82 -2.39 -7.55 11.87
CA ILE A 82 -2.88 -6.32 12.54
C ILE A 82 -2.07 -5.87 13.76
N SER A 83 -1.31 -6.77 14.40
CA SER A 83 -0.66 -6.47 15.68
C SER A 83 0.31 -5.28 15.58
N GLY A 84 0.01 -4.22 16.34
CA GLY A 84 0.80 -2.98 16.36
C GLY A 84 0.73 -2.13 15.09
N ALA A 85 -0.18 -2.43 14.16
CA ALA A 85 -0.35 -1.69 12.90
C ALA A 85 -1.69 -0.95 12.79
N ILE A 86 -2.66 -1.22 13.68
CA ILE A 86 -3.94 -0.51 13.72
C ILE A 86 -3.78 0.83 14.46
N GLY A 87 -4.14 1.93 13.81
CA GLY A 87 -4.16 3.27 14.42
C GLY A 87 -5.18 3.39 15.55
N THR A 88 -5.02 4.41 16.40
CA THR A 88 -5.95 4.65 17.51
C THR A 88 -7.36 5.01 17.03
N GLU A 89 -7.43 5.78 15.94
CA GLU A 89 -8.66 6.28 15.33
C GLU A 89 -9.20 5.35 14.22
N ALA A 90 -8.55 4.20 14.00
CA ALA A 90 -8.94 3.22 12.98
C ALA A 90 -10.40 2.79 13.12
N THR A 91 -11.10 2.68 11.99
CA THR A 91 -12.47 2.15 11.95
C THR A 91 -12.50 0.66 11.61
N ARG A 92 -11.45 0.14 10.96
CA ARG A 92 -11.24 -1.29 10.67
C ARG A 92 -10.22 -1.83 11.66
N LYS A 93 -10.69 -2.58 12.65
CA LYS A 93 -9.85 -3.01 13.79
C LYS A 93 -9.54 -4.50 13.79
N THR A 94 -10.22 -5.26 12.95
CA THR A 94 -10.06 -6.71 12.86
C THR A 94 -9.29 -7.10 11.62
N ALA A 95 -8.59 -8.23 11.67
CA ALA A 95 -7.89 -8.77 10.52
C ALA A 95 -8.85 -9.04 9.36
N GLN A 96 -10.08 -9.48 9.66
CA GLN A 96 -11.11 -9.76 8.66
C GLN A 96 -11.53 -8.49 7.90
N GLU A 97 -11.74 -7.37 8.59
CA GLU A 97 -12.08 -6.09 7.95
C GLU A 97 -10.93 -5.57 7.08
N VAL A 98 -9.70 -5.67 7.58
CA VAL A 98 -8.49 -5.24 6.85
C VAL A 98 -8.27 -6.12 5.62
N GLU A 99 -8.32 -7.44 5.76
CA GLU A 99 -8.15 -8.38 4.65
C GLU A 99 -9.20 -8.16 3.57
N ALA A 100 -10.47 -8.00 3.95
CA ALA A 100 -11.54 -7.70 3.00
C ALA A 100 -11.28 -6.38 2.27
N TYR A 101 -10.86 -5.34 2.99
CA TYR A 101 -10.57 -4.04 2.38
C TYR A 101 -9.42 -4.09 1.38
N ILE A 102 -8.35 -4.83 1.70
CA ILE A 102 -7.19 -5.01 0.80
C ILE A 102 -7.57 -5.90 -0.39
N GLN A 103 -8.32 -6.99 -0.19
CA GLN A 103 -8.75 -7.90 -1.25
C GLN A 103 -9.60 -7.21 -2.32
N ASP A 104 -10.44 -6.24 -1.94
CA ASP A 104 -11.24 -5.45 -2.90
C ASP A 104 -10.38 -4.55 -3.81
N ARG A 105 -9.11 -4.31 -3.46
CA ARG A 105 -8.20 -3.36 -4.13
C ARG A 105 -6.97 -4.01 -4.75
N VAL A 106 -6.52 -5.13 -4.20
CA VAL A 106 -5.42 -5.92 -4.73
C VAL A 106 -6.02 -7.05 -5.57
N PRO A 107 -5.71 -7.11 -6.88
CA PRO A 107 -6.21 -8.18 -7.74
C PRO A 107 -5.89 -9.55 -7.13
N ALA A 108 -6.88 -10.46 -7.14
CA ALA A 108 -6.67 -11.84 -6.71
C ALA A 108 -5.48 -12.47 -7.44
N GLN A 109 -4.63 -13.16 -6.69
CA GLN A 109 -3.44 -13.85 -7.18
C GLN A 109 -3.78 -15.05 -8.07
#